data_AF-F5Z8L4-F1
#
_entry.id   AF-F5Z8L4-F1
#
_cell.length_a   1.000
_cell.length_b   1.000
_cell.length_c   1.000
_cell.angle_alpha   90.00
_cell.angle_beta   90.00
_cell.angle_gamma   90.00
#
_symmetry.space_group_name_H-M   'P 1'
#
loop_
_entity.id
_entity.type
_entity.pdbx_description
1 polymer ?
#
loop_
_entity_poly.entity_id
_entity_poly.type
_entity_poly.pdbx_seq_one_letter_code
_entity_poly.pdbx_strand_id
1 'polypeptide(L)'
;MLVLRLNKAGMPQEWIHVEQAAKLYCQEKVLFELGSDAITLKGGWDHDGHQSQLTLSSIIACDGKVTDLSGKIALTNRYLFRRDNYLCLYCGQRFSPSLLTRDHIIPRSRGGKDSWTNVATSCQRCNHAKAAKTPEEAGMPLLAVPFRPNVYERFYLVNRRILADQMAFLKGHFTDKREWQLNGFP
;
A
#
# COMPACT_ATOMS: atom_id res chain seq x y z
N MET A 1 16.63 5.43 -2.73
CA MET A 1 15.33 5.52 -3.46
C MET A 1 14.84 4.09 -3.69
N LEU A 2 13.53 3.84 -3.74
CA LEU A 2 13.00 2.57 -4.22
C LEU A 2 12.41 2.79 -5.62
N VAL A 3 12.60 1.81 -6.50
CA VAL A 3 12.03 1.79 -7.86
C VAL A 3 10.81 0.87 -7.85
N LEU A 4 9.70 1.32 -8.43
CA LEU A 4 8.52 0.49 -8.61
C LEU A 4 8.72 -0.40 -9.84
N ARG A 5 8.79 -1.72 -9.65
CA ARG A 5 8.89 -2.67 -10.75
C ARG A 5 7.51 -3.14 -11.18
N LEU A 6 7.25 -3.09 -12.48
CA LEU A 6 6.05 -3.57 -13.14
C LEU A 6 6.35 -4.83 -13.97
N ASN A 7 5.32 -5.58 -14.31
CA ASN A 7 5.39 -6.60 -15.36
C ASN A 7 5.18 -5.95 -16.75
N LYS A 8 5.30 -6.76 -17.82
CA LYS A 8 5.07 -6.32 -19.21
C LYS A 8 3.67 -5.75 -19.51
N ALA A 9 2.69 -6.03 -18.66
CA ALA A 9 1.32 -5.49 -18.77
C ALA A 9 1.13 -4.20 -17.94
N GLY A 10 2.19 -3.66 -17.34
CA GLY A 10 2.14 -2.46 -16.49
C GLY A 10 1.64 -2.70 -15.08
N MET A 11 1.44 -3.95 -14.64
CA MET A 11 0.96 -4.22 -13.28
C MET A 11 2.11 -4.25 -12.28
N PRO A 12 2.02 -3.54 -11.14
CA PRO A 12 3.03 -3.56 -10.08
C PRO A 12 3.37 -4.95 -9.56
N GLN A 13 4.65 -5.26 -9.40
CA GLN A 13 5.14 -6.55 -8.91
C GLN A 13 5.87 -6.44 -7.58
N GLU A 14 6.77 -5.46 -7.43
CA GLU A 14 7.59 -5.29 -6.24
C GLU A 14 8.20 -3.86 -6.15
N TRP A 15 8.61 -3.49 -4.94
CA TRP A 15 9.51 -2.36 -4.72
C TRP A 15 10.94 -2.89 -4.70
N ILE A 16 11.80 -2.42 -5.59
CA ILE A 16 13.21 -2.85 -5.65
C ILE A 16 14.15 -1.71 -5.28
N HIS A 17 15.31 -2.09 -4.76
CA HIS A 17 16.40 -1.15 -4.54
C HIS A 17 17.06 -0.71 -5.85
N VAL A 18 17.72 0.46 -5.84
CA VAL A 18 18.36 1.04 -7.03
C VAL A 18 19.44 0.12 -7.61
N GLU A 19 20.14 -0.64 -6.77
CA GLU A 19 21.17 -1.61 -7.17
C GLU A 19 20.55 -2.78 -7.94
N GLN A 20 19.35 -3.21 -7.55
CA GLN A 20 18.62 -4.25 -8.27
C GLN A 20 18.05 -3.74 -9.59
N ALA A 21 17.57 -2.48 -9.61
CA ALA A 21 17.17 -1.82 -10.86
C ALA A 21 18.36 -1.71 -11.81
N ALA A 22 19.52 -1.24 -11.34
CA ALA A 22 20.75 -1.15 -12.13
C ALA A 22 21.12 -2.48 -12.80
N LYS A 23 21.03 -3.60 -12.07
CA LYS A 23 21.23 -4.94 -12.64
C LYS A 23 20.27 -5.25 -13.78
N LEU A 24 19.00 -4.84 -13.69
CA LEU A 24 18.01 -5.06 -14.75
C LEU A 24 18.30 -4.23 -15.99
N TYR A 25 18.77 -2.98 -15.83
CA TYR A 25 19.23 -2.14 -16.95
C TYR A 25 20.45 -2.73 -17.64
N CYS A 26 21.49 -3.09 -16.88
CA CYS A 26 22.71 -3.66 -17.45
C CYS A 26 22.50 -5.02 -18.12
N GLN A 27 21.41 -5.72 -17.78
CA GLN A 27 21.01 -6.98 -18.41
C GLN A 27 20.02 -6.79 -19.56
N GLU A 28 19.69 -5.55 -19.94
CA GLU A 28 18.72 -5.22 -20.99
C GLU A 28 17.33 -5.85 -20.74
N LYS A 29 16.93 -5.96 -19.47
CA LYS A 29 15.65 -6.57 -19.05
C LYS A 29 14.53 -5.55 -18.85
N VAL A 30 14.82 -4.26 -18.98
CA VAL A 30 13.83 -3.18 -18.87
C VAL A 30 13.14 -3.04 -20.23
N LEU A 31 11.83 -3.27 -20.26
CA LEU A 31 11.01 -3.20 -21.47
C LEU A 31 10.54 -1.77 -21.75
N PHE A 32 10.13 -1.06 -20.70
CA PHE A 32 9.72 0.35 -20.78
C PHE A 32 9.82 1.02 -19.41
N GLU A 33 9.89 2.34 -19.42
CA GLU A 33 9.97 3.21 -18.25
C GLU A 33 8.69 4.03 -18.13
N LEU A 34 8.30 4.38 -16.91
CA LEU A 34 7.21 5.32 -16.63
C LEU A 34 7.65 6.32 -15.56
N GLY A 35 6.87 7.38 -15.40
CA GLY A 35 7.18 8.43 -14.43
C GLY A 35 8.15 9.48 -14.99
N SER A 36 8.43 10.49 -14.18
CA SER A 36 9.29 11.63 -14.53
C SER A 36 10.52 11.73 -13.64
N ASP A 37 10.52 11.05 -12.50
CA ASP A 37 11.65 11.04 -11.57
C ASP A 37 12.65 9.96 -11.99
N ALA A 38 13.94 10.29 -11.94
CA ALA A 38 15.04 9.37 -12.23
C ALA A 38 16.21 9.62 -11.28
N ILE A 39 17.07 8.62 -11.14
CA ILE A 39 18.34 8.72 -10.43
C ILE A 39 19.49 8.35 -11.36
N THR A 40 20.55 9.16 -11.38
CA THR A 40 21.78 8.82 -12.10
C THR A 40 22.80 8.25 -11.13
N LEU A 41 23.12 6.97 -11.32
CA LEU A 41 24.23 6.32 -10.64
C LEU A 41 25.53 6.68 -11.37
N LYS A 42 26.58 6.94 -10.59
CA LYS A 42 27.92 7.24 -11.09
C LYS A 42 28.84 6.06 -10.76
N GLY A 43 29.51 5.54 -11.78
CA GLY A 43 30.42 4.41 -11.67
C GLY A 43 31.88 4.84 -11.64
N GLY A 44 32.74 3.96 -12.16
CA GLY A 44 34.17 4.21 -12.29
C GLY A 44 34.51 5.23 -13.37
N TRP A 45 35.74 5.73 -13.30
CA TRP A 45 36.35 6.60 -14.29
C TRP A 45 37.23 5.78 -15.23
N ASP A 46 37.25 6.15 -16.50
CA ASP A 46 38.26 5.65 -17.43
C ASP A 46 39.59 6.42 -17.25
N HIS A 47 40.59 6.03 -18.03
CA HIS A 47 41.90 6.67 -18.04
C HIS A 47 41.86 8.12 -18.56
N ASP A 48 40.89 8.43 -19.42
CA ASP A 48 40.76 9.73 -20.07
C ASP A 48 39.92 10.71 -19.23
N GLY A 49 39.48 10.30 -18.04
CA GLY A 49 38.72 11.11 -17.11
C GLY A 49 37.22 11.17 -17.41
N HIS A 50 36.66 10.23 -18.18
CA HIS A 50 35.21 10.08 -18.31
C HIS A 50 34.66 9.15 -17.23
N GLN A 51 33.61 9.60 -16.55
CA GLN A 51 32.91 8.77 -15.58
C GLN A 51 31.76 8.01 -16.24
N SER A 52 31.72 6.68 -16.02
CA SER A 52 30.56 5.86 -16.37
C SER A 52 29.32 6.30 -15.58
N GLN A 53 28.17 6.36 -16.23
CA GLN A 53 26.91 6.79 -15.62
C GLN A 53 25.77 5.89 -16.08
N LEU A 54 24.81 5.65 -15.18
CA LEU A 54 23.60 4.89 -15.47
C LEU A 54 22.41 5.60 -14.86
N THR A 55 21.51 6.09 -15.71
CA THR A 55 20.26 6.72 -15.27
C THR A 55 19.15 5.68 -15.19
N LEU A 56 18.46 5.64 -14.05
CA LEU A 56 17.40 4.70 -13.73
C LEU A 56 16.10 5.47 -13.48
N SER A 57 15.01 5.10 -14.14
CA SER A 57 13.69 5.64 -13.84
C SER A 57 13.16 5.16 -12.48
N SER A 58 12.28 5.96 -11.86
CA SER A 58 11.58 5.63 -10.63
C SER A 58 10.55 4.50 -10.80
N ILE A 59 10.10 4.24 -12.03
CA ILE A 59 9.16 3.16 -12.40
C ILE A 59 9.69 2.45 -13.65
N ILE A 60 9.89 1.14 -13.55
CA ILE A 60 10.38 0.31 -14.66
C ILE A 60 9.49 -0.91 -14.86
N ALA A 61 9.24 -1.30 -16.11
CA ALA A 61 8.63 -2.57 -16.45
C ALA A 61 9.70 -3.54 -16.95
N CYS A 62 9.66 -4.78 -16.46
CA CYS A 62 10.61 -5.80 -16.88
C CYS A 62 9.89 -7.06 -17.36
N ASP A 63 10.59 -7.81 -18.21
CA ASP A 63 10.15 -9.16 -18.56
C ASP A 63 10.30 -10.12 -17.36
N GLY A 64 9.48 -11.16 -17.34
CA GLY A 64 9.47 -12.14 -16.25
C GLY A 64 8.12 -12.83 -16.03
N LYS A 65 8.11 -13.78 -15.08
CA LYS A 65 6.89 -14.51 -14.71
C LYS A 65 5.82 -13.51 -14.26
N VAL A 66 4.62 -13.63 -14.82
CA VAL A 66 3.42 -12.99 -14.30
C VAL A 66 3.11 -13.67 -12.97
N THR A 67 3.67 -13.14 -11.88
CA THR A 67 3.21 -13.53 -10.56
C THR A 67 1.77 -13.05 -10.43
N ASP A 68 0.86 -14.00 -10.20
CA ASP A 68 -0.52 -13.70 -9.91
C ASP A 68 -0.58 -12.69 -8.75
N LEU A 69 -1.19 -11.55 -9.02
CA LEU A 69 -1.33 -10.44 -8.08
C LEU A 69 -2.43 -10.68 -7.06
N SER A 70 -2.97 -11.90 -6.98
CA SER A 70 -3.74 -12.39 -5.82
C SER A 70 -2.99 -12.31 -4.49
N GLY A 71 -1.72 -11.86 -4.49
CA GLY A 71 -0.90 -11.51 -3.34
C GLY A 71 -1.69 -10.77 -2.27
N LYS A 72 -2.28 -11.55 -1.37
CA LYS A 72 -3.12 -11.10 -0.27
C LYS A 72 -2.31 -10.11 0.54
N ILE A 73 -2.80 -8.88 0.68
CA ILE A 73 -2.22 -7.94 1.65
C ILE A 73 -2.47 -8.52 3.03
N ALA A 74 -1.39 -8.92 3.71
CA ALA A 74 -1.50 -9.36 5.09
C ALA A 74 -2.11 -8.23 5.93
N LEU A 75 -3.18 -8.53 6.66
CA LEU A 75 -3.81 -7.56 7.53
C LEU A 75 -2.92 -7.30 8.76
N THR A 76 -2.15 -6.22 8.72
CA THR A 76 -1.31 -5.77 9.83
C THR A 76 -1.80 -4.42 10.34
N ASN A 77 -1.55 -4.10 11.62
CA ASN A 77 -1.93 -2.79 12.18
C ASN A 77 -1.27 -1.64 11.41
N ARG A 78 -0.01 -1.84 10.97
CA ARG A 78 0.70 -0.85 10.15
C ARG A 78 -0.07 -0.51 8.87
N TYR A 79 -0.58 -1.51 8.16
CA TYR A 79 -1.31 -1.29 6.91
C TYR A 79 -2.76 -0.84 7.16
N LEU A 80 -3.41 -1.36 8.19
CA LEU A 80 -4.74 -0.94 8.60
C LEU A 80 -4.77 0.55 8.95
N PHE A 81 -3.86 1.00 9.82
CA PHE A 81 -3.82 2.40 10.24
C PHE A 81 -3.47 3.31 9.07
N ARG A 82 -2.62 2.85 8.14
CA ARG A 82 -2.30 3.62 6.94
C ARG A 82 -3.46 3.67 5.94
N ARG A 83 -4.23 2.60 5.78
CA ARG A 83 -5.47 2.57 4.97
C ARG A 83 -6.44 3.65 5.46
N ASP A 84 -6.61 3.72 6.77
CA ASP A 84 -7.51 4.67 7.43
C ASP A 84 -6.85 6.03 7.69
N ASN A 85 -5.68 6.30 7.08
CA ASN A 85 -4.96 7.57 7.18
C ASN A 85 -4.68 8.03 8.62
N TYR A 86 -4.47 7.07 9.52
CA TYR A 86 -4.25 7.24 10.95
C TYR A 86 -5.40 7.96 11.67
N LEU A 87 -6.60 7.92 11.09
CA LEU A 87 -7.83 8.43 11.69
C LEU A 87 -8.53 7.33 12.48
N CYS A 88 -9.10 7.69 13.63
CA CYS A 88 -10.10 6.86 14.27
C CYS A 88 -11.38 6.90 13.45
N LEU A 89 -11.85 5.76 12.95
CA LEU A 89 -13.05 5.67 12.12
C LEU A 89 -14.37 5.88 12.89
N TYR A 90 -14.31 6.14 14.19
CA TYR A 90 -15.46 6.56 14.99
C TYR A 90 -15.51 8.07 15.22
N CYS A 91 -14.41 8.66 15.69
CA CYS A 91 -14.39 10.08 16.08
C CYS A 91 -13.72 11.02 15.07
N GLY A 92 -13.10 10.48 14.02
CA GLY A 92 -12.47 11.25 12.94
C GLY A 92 -11.16 11.93 13.30
N GLN A 93 -10.74 11.84 14.56
CA GLN A 93 -9.48 12.44 15.01
C GLN A 93 -8.29 11.61 14.52
N ARG A 94 -7.18 12.31 14.24
CA ARG A 94 -5.90 11.71 13.85
C ARG A 94 -5.07 11.39 15.08
N PHE A 95 -4.42 10.22 15.08
CA PHE A 95 -3.59 9.77 16.20
C PHE A 95 -2.23 9.25 15.72
N SER A 96 -1.26 9.24 16.63
CA SER A 96 -0.01 8.50 16.41
C SER A 96 -0.29 6.98 16.40
N PRO A 97 0.52 6.18 15.71
CA PRO A 97 0.29 4.73 15.62
C PRO A 97 0.21 4.01 16.97
N SER A 98 0.88 4.51 18.01
CA SER A 98 0.88 3.92 19.35
C SER A 98 -0.43 4.12 20.12
N LEU A 99 -1.24 5.11 19.74
CA LEU A 99 -2.53 5.42 20.36
C LEU A 99 -3.72 4.80 19.58
N LEU A 100 -3.42 4.14 18.46
CA LEU A 100 -4.39 3.47 17.62
C LEU A 100 -4.46 1.98 17.93
N THR A 101 -5.66 1.44 17.83
CA THR A 101 -5.98 0.03 18.01
C THR A 101 -6.76 -0.46 16.81
N ARG A 102 -6.64 -1.76 16.52
CA ARG A 102 -7.55 -2.46 15.61
C ARG A 102 -8.83 -2.77 16.37
N ASP A 103 -9.96 -2.28 15.89
CA ASP A 103 -11.28 -2.69 16.36
C ASP A 103 -11.96 -3.60 15.31
N HIS A 104 -12.74 -4.55 15.80
CA HIS A 104 -13.54 -5.46 14.98
C HIS A 104 -14.99 -4.98 14.95
N ILE A 105 -15.52 -4.68 13.76
CA ILE A 105 -16.89 -4.20 13.54
C ILE A 105 -17.88 -5.18 14.18
N ILE A 106 -17.85 -6.44 13.74
CA ILE A 106 -18.42 -7.57 14.44
C ILE A 106 -17.38 -8.02 15.47
N PRO A 107 -17.66 -7.96 16.79
CA PRO A 107 -16.71 -8.35 17.82
C PRO A 107 -16.23 -9.79 17.69
N ARG A 108 -14.97 -10.05 18.04
CA ARG A 108 -14.39 -11.42 18.04
C ARG A 108 -15.18 -12.39 18.91
N SER A 109 -15.70 -11.94 20.05
CA SER A 109 -16.55 -12.74 20.94
C SER A 109 -17.85 -13.22 20.29
N ARG A 110 -18.25 -12.59 19.17
CA ARG A 110 -19.45 -12.94 18.38
C ARG A 110 -19.10 -13.57 17.03
N GLY A 111 -17.88 -14.10 16.88
CA GLY A 111 -17.44 -14.77 15.65
C GLY A 111 -16.93 -13.83 14.56
N GLY A 112 -16.72 -12.54 14.86
CA GLY A 112 -16.13 -11.59 13.93
C GLY A 112 -14.73 -12.00 13.47
N LYS A 113 -14.53 -12.03 12.15
CA LYS A 113 -13.26 -12.45 11.54
C LYS A 113 -12.23 -11.34 11.54
N ASP A 114 -10.94 -11.70 11.56
CA ASP A 114 -9.84 -10.76 11.34
C ASP A 114 -9.64 -10.53 9.83
N SER A 115 -10.58 -9.81 9.22
CA SER A 115 -10.59 -9.48 7.78
C SER A 115 -10.62 -7.98 7.55
N TRP A 116 -10.06 -7.52 6.43
CA TRP A 116 -10.04 -6.10 6.04
C TRP A 116 -11.41 -5.41 6.11
N THR A 117 -12.46 -6.15 5.78
CA THR A 117 -13.85 -5.69 5.76
C THR A 117 -14.53 -5.71 7.13
N ASN A 118 -13.96 -6.39 8.13
CA ASN A 118 -14.49 -6.44 9.50
C ASN A 118 -13.60 -5.68 10.50
N VAL A 119 -12.55 -4.99 10.05
CA VAL A 119 -11.68 -4.22 10.96
C VAL A 119 -11.51 -2.78 10.56
N ALA A 120 -11.45 -1.92 11.57
CA ALA A 120 -11.32 -0.48 11.47
C ALA A 120 -10.23 0.01 12.42
N THR A 121 -9.59 1.12 12.05
CA THR A 121 -8.71 1.88 12.95
C THR A 121 -9.56 2.61 13.98
N SER A 122 -9.26 2.43 15.26
CA SER A 122 -9.96 3.08 16.38
C SER A 122 -8.95 3.64 17.37
N CYS A 123 -9.27 4.74 18.05
CA CYS A 123 -8.48 5.16 19.22
C CYS A 123 -8.93 4.37 20.46
N GLN A 124 -8.07 4.27 21.47
CA GLN A 124 -8.36 3.49 22.68
C GLN A 124 -9.69 3.89 23.34
N ARG A 125 -10.00 5.19 23.42
CA ARG A 125 -11.26 5.70 23.99
C ARG A 125 -12.48 5.17 23.25
N CYS A 126 -12.51 5.29 21.92
CA CYS A 126 -13.62 4.83 21.11
C CYS A 126 -13.72 3.31 21.12
N ASN A 127 -12.59 2.61 21.06
CA ASN A 127 -12.54 1.16 21.13
C ASN A 127 -13.12 0.63 22.45
N HIS A 128 -12.74 1.23 23.58
CA HIS A 128 -13.30 0.89 24.89
C HIS A 128 -14.79 1.24 25.01
N ALA A 129 -15.23 2.36 24.44
CA ALA A 129 -16.64 2.74 24.46
C ALA A 129 -17.53 1.77 23.65
N LYS A 130 -17.05 1.30 22.49
CA LYS A 130 -17.75 0.29 21.69
C LYS A 130 -17.74 -1.08 22.37
N ALA A 131 -16.59 -1.48 22.94
CA ALA A 131 -16.42 -2.76 23.61
C ALA A 131 -16.90 -3.95 22.74
N ALA A 132 -17.66 -4.89 23.33
CA ALA A 132 -18.18 -6.07 22.66
C ALA A 132 -19.49 -5.84 21.89
N LYS A 133 -19.74 -4.61 21.42
CA LYS A 133 -20.91 -4.22 20.62
C LYS A 133 -20.54 -3.99 19.16
N THR A 134 -21.52 -4.05 18.26
CA THR A 134 -21.36 -3.51 16.90
C THR A 134 -21.39 -1.97 16.92
N PRO A 135 -20.93 -1.27 15.87
CA PRO A 135 -21.07 0.18 15.76
C PRO A 135 -22.50 0.67 16.02
N GLU A 136 -23.49 -0.05 15.48
CA GLU A 136 -24.91 0.27 15.57
C GLU A 136 -25.41 0.13 17.02
N GLU A 137 -25.10 -1.00 17.67
CA GLU A 137 -25.44 -1.25 19.08
C GLU A 137 -24.77 -0.26 20.05
N ALA A 138 -23.60 0.25 19.70
CA ALA A 138 -22.89 1.26 20.48
C ALA A 138 -23.38 2.69 20.22
N GLY A 139 -24.20 2.92 19.19
CA GLY A 139 -24.54 4.27 18.72
C GLY A 139 -23.31 5.02 18.18
N MET A 140 -22.34 4.29 17.64
CA MET A 140 -21.04 4.80 17.18
C MET A 140 -20.85 4.50 15.69
N PRO A 141 -21.55 5.21 14.78
CA PRO A 141 -21.44 4.96 13.35
C PRO A 141 -20.01 5.15 12.86
N LEU A 142 -19.60 4.32 11.90
CA LEU A 142 -18.31 4.44 11.24
C LEU A 142 -18.34 5.61 10.24
N LEU A 143 -17.23 6.35 10.17
CA LEU A 143 -17.03 7.43 9.20
C LEU A 143 -16.83 6.94 7.77
N ALA A 144 -16.43 5.68 7.61
CA ALA A 144 -16.27 5.03 6.33
C ALA A 144 -16.48 3.52 6.49
N VAL A 145 -17.03 2.89 5.46
CA VAL A 145 -17.13 1.43 5.39
C VAL A 145 -15.71 0.85 5.24
N PRO A 146 -15.33 -0.20 5.98
CA PRO A 146 -14.06 -0.88 5.76
C PRO A 146 -14.06 -1.73 4.49
N PHE A 147 -12.98 -1.62 3.72
CA PHE A 147 -12.78 -2.35 2.47
C PHE A 147 -11.47 -3.12 2.46
N ARG A 148 -11.39 -4.10 1.56
CA ARG A 148 -10.15 -4.75 1.17
C ARG A 148 -9.42 -3.91 0.11
N PRO A 149 -8.17 -3.46 0.35
CA PRO A 149 -7.43 -2.72 -0.65
C PRO A 149 -7.05 -3.61 -1.85
N ASN A 150 -7.01 -3.01 -3.04
CA ASN A 150 -6.57 -3.66 -4.26
C ASN A 150 -5.03 -3.75 -4.36
N VAL A 151 -4.55 -4.34 -5.45
CA VAL A 151 -3.11 -4.56 -5.68
C VAL A 151 -2.33 -3.25 -5.74
N TYR A 152 -2.83 -2.21 -6.40
CA TYR A 152 -2.15 -0.91 -6.49
C TYR A 152 -2.13 -0.20 -5.13
N GLU A 153 -3.24 -0.26 -4.40
CA GLU A 153 -3.33 0.27 -3.03
C GLU A 153 -2.38 -0.47 -2.08
N ARG A 154 -2.09 -1.76 -2.31
CA ARG A 154 -1.02 -2.47 -1.59
C ARG A 154 0.32 -1.77 -1.72
N PHE A 155 0.73 -1.42 -2.94
CA PHE A 155 2.03 -0.78 -3.16
C PHE A 155 2.11 0.58 -2.50
N TYR A 156 0.99 1.31 -2.46
CA TYR A 156 0.83 2.50 -1.65
C TYR A 156 1.01 2.22 -0.15
N LEU A 157 0.35 1.18 0.39
CA LEU A 157 0.39 0.86 1.82
C LEU A 157 1.76 0.35 2.30
N VAL A 158 2.50 -0.36 1.45
CA VAL A 158 3.77 -1.02 1.83
C VAL A 158 4.93 -0.01 1.90
N ASN A 159 5.06 0.89 0.93
CA ASN A 159 6.22 1.79 0.84
C ASN A 159 5.97 3.11 1.59
N ARG A 160 6.78 3.43 2.61
CA ARG A 160 6.61 4.66 3.42
C ARG A 160 6.96 5.94 2.68
N ARG A 161 7.84 5.87 1.68
CA ARG A 161 8.32 7.03 0.92
C ARG A 161 8.13 6.74 -0.56
N ILE A 162 7.04 7.24 -1.09
CA ILE A 162 6.65 7.10 -2.49
C ILE A 162 6.90 8.45 -3.16
N LEU A 163 7.58 8.43 -4.29
CA LEU A 163 7.83 9.63 -5.09
C LEU A 163 6.52 10.16 -5.70
N ALA A 164 6.51 11.41 -6.13
CA ALA A 164 5.29 12.05 -6.59
C ALA A 164 4.73 11.36 -7.85
N ASP A 165 5.60 10.99 -8.77
CA ASP A 165 5.25 10.28 -10.00
C ASP A 165 4.79 8.83 -9.76
N GLN A 166 5.45 8.11 -8.84
CA GLN A 166 5.06 6.79 -8.37
C GLN A 166 3.67 6.83 -7.74
N MET A 167 3.39 7.87 -6.94
CA MET A 167 2.07 8.07 -6.35
C MET A 167 1.02 8.38 -7.42
N ALA A 168 1.35 9.25 -8.38
CA ALA A 168 0.45 9.58 -9.48
C ALA A 168 0.08 8.33 -10.29
N PHE A 169 1.07 7.50 -10.63
CA PHE A 169 0.87 6.22 -11.31
C PHE A 169 -0.04 5.28 -10.50
N LEU A 170 0.24 5.07 -9.20
CA LEU A 170 -0.55 4.18 -8.36
C LEU A 170 -2.00 4.68 -8.20
N LYS A 171 -2.19 5.99 -7.96
CA LYS A 171 -3.52 6.59 -7.79
C LYS A 171 -4.38 6.48 -9.04
N GLY A 172 -3.79 6.55 -10.23
CA GLY A 172 -4.52 6.35 -11.49
C GLY A 172 -5.19 4.98 -11.63
N HIS A 173 -4.81 4.02 -10.77
CA HIS A 173 -5.34 2.66 -10.75
C HIS A 173 -6.13 2.34 -9.46
N PHE A 174 -6.38 3.33 -8.61
CA PHE A 174 -7.30 3.15 -7.48
C PHE A 174 -8.73 3.10 -8.04
N THR A 175 -9.51 2.13 -7.60
CA THR A 175 -10.88 1.92 -8.09
C THR A 175 -11.88 2.18 -6.99
N ASP A 176 -13.00 2.80 -7.36
CA ASP A 176 -14.16 2.94 -6.48
C ASP A 176 -14.95 1.62 -6.34
N LYS A 177 -14.70 0.65 -7.23
CA LYS A 177 -15.22 -0.72 -7.11
C LYS A 177 -14.47 -1.47 -6.01
N ARG A 178 -14.87 -1.23 -4.77
CA ARG A 178 -14.26 -1.87 -3.60
C ARG A 178 -14.99 -3.16 -3.25
N GLU A 179 -14.24 -4.17 -2.85
CA GLU A 179 -14.81 -5.37 -2.23
C GLU A 179 -15.25 -5.02 -0.81
N TRP A 180 -16.55 -4.74 -0.68
CA TRP A 180 -17.24 -4.65 0.59
C TRP A 180 -17.79 -6.02 0.94
N GLN A 181 -17.61 -6.50 2.17
CA GLN A 181 -18.47 -7.56 2.67
C GLN A 181 -19.73 -6.90 3.25
N LEU A 182 -20.73 -6.66 2.39
CA LEU A 182 -22.04 -6.16 2.80
C LEU A 182 -22.98 -7.26 3.33
N ASN A 183 -22.52 -8.50 3.40
CA ASN A 183 -23.33 -9.61 3.89
C ASN A 183 -23.33 -9.62 5.42
N GLY A 184 -24.25 -8.85 6.02
CA GLY A 184 -24.60 -8.99 7.44
C GLY A 184 -24.41 -7.75 8.31
N PHE A 185 -24.63 -6.54 7.79
CA PHE A 185 -25.17 -5.49 8.66
C PHE A 185 -26.66 -5.83 8.86
N PRO A 186 -27.11 -6.22 10.07
CA PRO A 186 -28.54 -6.24 10.36
C PRO A 186 -29.14 -4.84 10.22
#